data_AF-A0ABD6MTA3-F1
#
_entry.id   AF-A0ABD6MTA3-F1
#
_cell.length_a   1.000
_cell.length_b   1.000
_cell.length_c   1.000
_cell.angle_alpha   90.00
_cell.angle_beta   90.00
_cell.angle_gamma   90.00
#
_symmetry.space_group_name_H-M   'P 1'
#
loop_
_entity.id
_entity.type
_entity.pdbx_description
1 polymer ?
#
loop_
_entity_poly.entity_id
_entity_poly.type
_entity_poly.pdbx_seq_one_letter_code
_entity_poly.pdbx_strand_id
1 'polypeptide(L)'
;RWNQNNHWSPPNWTAITHNEVGTFQPTVEFTVLLPGFRLGVSEWSGSLSSLHDDQRMDVFPIAPTGHIVGAGLVLHFENTLTNQEHISLHLAYSANQGLDEDNETLSIFRLER
;
A
#
# COMPACT_ATOMS: atom_id res chain seq x y z
N ARG A 1 3.48 -42.90 -39.01
CA ARG A 1 3.41 -41.51 -39.51
C ARG A 1 3.62 -40.59 -38.33
N TRP A 2 4.80 -39.98 -38.21
CA TRP A 2 5.09 -38.96 -37.19
C TRP A 2 4.61 -37.61 -37.72
N ASN A 3 3.80 -36.89 -36.94
CA ASN A 3 3.36 -35.54 -37.28
C ASN A 3 4.54 -34.59 -37.09
N GLN A 4 5.03 -34.00 -38.18
CA GLN A 4 6.06 -32.97 -38.15
C GLN A 4 5.47 -31.67 -37.61
N ASN A 5 5.56 -31.47 -36.29
CA ASN A 5 5.19 -30.21 -35.67
C ASN A 5 6.42 -29.30 -35.62
N ASN A 6 6.81 -28.75 -36.77
CA ASN A 6 7.99 -27.87 -36.91
C ASN A 6 7.64 -26.38 -36.73
N HIS A 7 6.47 -26.06 -36.19
CA HIS A 7 6.08 -24.68 -35.89
C HIS A 7 6.62 -24.25 -34.52
N TRP A 8 7.92 -23.96 -34.48
CA TRP A 8 8.44 -23.07 -33.45
C TRP A 8 8.19 -21.63 -33.92
N SER A 9 7.42 -20.86 -33.16
CA SER A 9 7.34 -19.42 -33.39
C SER A 9 8.75 -18.83 -33.19
N PRO A 10 9.20 -17.92 -34.07
CA PRO A 10 10.50 -17.28 -33.90
C PRO A 10 10.57 -16.61 -32.52
N PRO A 11 11.68 -16.75 -31.77
CA PRO A 11 11.86 -15.99 -30.55
C PRO A 11 11.77 -14.49 -30.86
N ASN A 12 11.09 -13.75 -30.00
CA ASN A 12 10.95 -12.32 -30.14
C ASN A 12 12.27 -11.62 -29.79
N TRP A 13 13.19 -11.56 -30.75
CA TRP A 13 14.54 -11.03 -30.55
C TRP A 13 14.57 -9.56 -30.11
N THR A 14 13.55 -8.78 -30.42
CA THR A 14 13.46 -7.38 -29.95
C THR A 14 13.29 -7.32 -28.43
N ALA A 15 12.66 -8.29 -27.78
CA ALA A 15 12.58 -8.35 -26.32
C ALA A 15 13.88 -8.80 -25.63
N ILE A 16 14.83 -9.37 -26.38
CA ILE A 16 16.09 -9.92 -25.85
C ILE A 16 17.24 -8.91 -25.97
N THR A 17 17.27 -8.11 -27.05
CA THR A 17 18.32 -7.09 -27.26
C THR A 17 17.97 -5.76 -26.62
N HIS A 18 16.68 -5.45 -26.49
CA HIS A 18 16.24 -4.35 -25.67
C HIS A 18 16.12 -4.94 -24.28
N ASN A 19 17.07 -4.59 -23.42
CA ASN A 19 16.99 -4.75 -21.99
C ASN A 19 15.86 -3.84 -21.49
N GLU A 20 14.63 -4.08 -21.94
CA GLU A 20 13.40 -3.52 -21.41
C GLU A 20 13.26 -4.14 -20.03
N VAL A 21 14.11 -3.65 -19.11
CA VAL A 21 13.85 -3.67 -17.69
C VAL A 21 12.47 -3.05 -17.61
N GLY A 22 11.44 -3.89 -17.43
CA GLY A 22 10.08 -3.41 -17.24
C GLY A 22 10.17 -2.27 -16.25
N THR A 23 9.63 -1.11 -16.61
CA THR A 23 9.55 0.02 -15.68
C THR A 23 8.56 -0.39 -14.60
N PHE A 24 9.02 -1.20 -13.64
CA PHE A 24 8.23 -1.60 -12.50
C PHE A 24 8.01 -0.33 -11.69
N GLN A 25 6.75 0.08 -11.61
CA GLN A 25 6.36 1.13 -10.70
C GLN A 25 6.59 0.61 -9.28
N PRO A 26 7.31 1.34 -8.42
CA PRO A 26 7.55 0.89 -7.06
C PRO A 26 6.22 0.74 -6.30
N THR A 27 6.11 -0.34 -5.55
CA THR A 27 4.99 -0.59 -4.64
C THR A 27 5.42 -0.19 -3.23
N VAL A 28 4.58 0.62 -2.58
CA VAL A 28 4.74 1.00 -1.18
C VAL A 28 3.77 0.19 -0.34
N GLU A 29 4.28 -0.39 0.75
CA GLU A 29 3.55 -1.28 1.64
C GLU A 29 3.64 -0.82 3.09
N PHE A 30 2.50 -0.74 3.77
CA PHE A 30 2.42 -0.53 5.22
C PHE A 30 1.52 -1.59 5.85
N THR A 31 1.97 -2.18 6.95
CA THR A 31 1.13 -3.04 7.80
C THR A 31 1.05 -2.43 9.19
N VAL A 32 -0.17 -2.11 9.62
CA VAL A 32 -0.42 -1.48 10.92
C VAL A 32 -1.37 -2.33 11.74
N LEU A 33 -1.03 -2.57 13.00
CA LEU A 33 -1.93 -3.15 13.99
C LEU A 33 -2.61 -2.03 14.78
N LEU A 34 -3.94 -2.05 14.82
CA LEU A 34 -4.79 -1.25 15.69
C LEU A 34 -5.19 -2.10 16.91
N PRO A 35 -4.50 -1.95 18.06
CA PRO A 35 -4.71 -2.82 19.21
C PRO A 35 -6.08 -2.58 19.85
N GLY A 36 -6.74 -3.66 20.27
CA GLY A 36 -8.01 -3.58 20.98
C GLY A 36 -9.20 -3.14 20.13
N PHE A 37 -9.05 -3.08 18.80
CA PHE A 37 -10.12 -2.71 17.88
C PHE A 37 -11.37 -3.59 18.08
N ARG A 38 -12.53 -2.97 18.18
CA ARG A 38 -13.84 -3.63 18.26
C ARG A 38 -14.77 -3.12 17.19
N LEU A 39 -15.38 -4.05 16.44
CA LEU A 39 -16.39 -3.73 15.44
C LEU A 39 -17.56 -2.97 16.04
N GLY A 40 -17.99 -1.91 15.37
CA GLY A 40 -19.13 -1.08 15.78
C GLY A 40 -18.86 -0.15 16.97
N VAL A 41 -17.62 -0.11 17.46
CA VAL A 41 -17.21 0.75 18.57
C VAL A 41 -16.00 1.58 18.15
N SER A 42 -14.92 0.92 17.76
CA SER A 42 -13.68 1.57 17.39
C SER A 42 -13.77 2.17 15.98
N GLU A 43 -13.09 3.30 15.81
CA GLU A 43 -13.06 4.06 14.56
C GLU A 43 -11.62 4.28 14.11
N TRP A 44 -11.41 4.27 12.81
CA TRP A 44 -10.13 4.66 12.23
C TRP A 44 -10.37 5.37 10.89
N SER A 45 -9.44 6.25 10.56
CA SER A 45 -9.36 6.86 9.23
C SER A 45 -7.90 6.97 8.82
N GLY A 46 -7.66 7.06 7.52
CA GLY A 46 -6.30 7.23 7.04
C GLY A 46 -6.22 7.93 5.69
N SER A 47 -5.02 8.39 5.37
CA SER A 47 -4.70 8.94 4.05
C SER A 47 -3.25 8.63 3.72
N LEU A 48 -3.00 8.42 2.43
CA LEU A 48 -1.65 8.27 1.90
C LEU A 48 -1.30 9.54 1.13
N SER A 49 -0.14 10.10 1.40
CA SER A 49 0.30 11.33 0.73
C SER A 49 1.78 11.30 0.36
N SER A 50 2.13 12.13 -0.62
CA SER A 50 3.51 12.47 -0.98
C SER A 50 3.64 13.99 -0.92
N LEU A 51 4.81 14.49 -0.50
CA LEU A 51 5.15 15.90 -0.58
C LEU A 51 6.26 16.04 -1.61
N HIS A 52 6.04 16.89 -2.60
CA HIS A 52 7.05 17.24 -3.58
C HIS A 52 7.95 18.36 -3.03
N ASP A 53 9.14 18.50 -3.61
CA ASP A 53 10.09 19.57 -3.25
C ASP A 53 9.50 20.99 -3.42
N ASP A 54 8.51 21.15 -4.30
CA ASP A 54 7.77 22.41 -4.51
C ASP A 54 6.64 22.64 -3.47
N GLN A 55 6.60 21.84 -2.40
CA GLN A 55 5.56 21.80 -1.37
C GLN A 55 4.17 21.37 -1.85
N ARG A 56 4.03 20.87 -3.09
CA ARG A 56 2.77 20.25 -3.50
C ARG A 56 2.58 18.93 -2.76
N MET A 57 1.39 18.74 -2.21
CA MET A 57 0.99 17.46 -1.62
C MET A 57 0.06 16.71 -2.57
N ASP A 58 0.46 15.50 -2.94
CA ASP A 58 -0.42 14.54 -3.62
C ASP A 58 -1.07 13.64 -2.60
N VAL A 59 -2.39 13.46 -2.67
CA VAL A 59 -3.14 12.55 -1.80
C VAL A 59 -3.67 11.39 -2.64
N PHE A 60 -3.41 10.17 -2.19
CA PHE A 60 -3.77 8.96 -2.89
C PHE A 60 -4.94 8.27 -2.18
N PRO A 61 -5.88 7.68 -2.94
CA PRO A 61 -6.93 6.86 -2.34
C PRO A 61 -6.31 5.66 -1.64
N ILE A 62 -6.84 5.33 -0.47
CA ILE A 62 -6.48 4.13 0.29
C ILE A 62 -7.65 3.16 0.32
N ALA A 63 -7.35 1.89 0.11
CA ALA A 63 -8.29 0.79 0.26
C ALA A 63 -7.56 -0.37 0.96
N PRO A 64 -7.26 -0.25 2.26
CA PRO A 64 -6.51 -1.28 2.94
C PRO A 64 -7.30 -2.59 3.03
N THR A 65 -6.58 -3.70 3.00
CA THR A 65 -7.16 -4.99 3.39
C THR A 65 -7.13 -5.10 4.91
N GLY A 66 -8.28 -5.34 5.51
CA GLY A 66 -8.45 -5.45 6.96
C GLY A 66 -8.58 -6.90 7.43
N HIS A 67 -7.86 -7.27 8.49
CA HIS A 67 -7.96 -8.57 9.14
C HIS A 67 -8.19 -8.42 10.64
N ILE A 68 -9.33 -8.92 11.14
CA ILE A 68 -9.59 -8.97 12.57
C ILE A 68 -8.87 -10.18 13.15
N VAL A 69 -8.05 -9.92 14.17
CA VAL A 69 -7.27 -10.92 14.90
C VAL A 69 -7.53 -10.76 16.40
N GLY A 70 -7.11 -11.73 17.21
CA GLY A 70 -7.34 -11.68 18.67
C GLY A 70 -6.78 -10.43 19.36
N ALA A 71 -5.75 -9.80 18.78
CA ALA A 71 -5.15 -8.57 19.30
C ALA A 71 -5.84 -7.26 18.84
N GLY A 72 -6.71 -7.30 17.82
CA GLY A 72 -7.33 -6.11 17.23
C GLY A 72 -7.52 -6.21 15.72
N LEU A 73 -7.33 -5.08 15.01
CA LEU A 73 -7.46 -5.00 13.55
C LEU A 73 -6.09 -4.78 12.91
N VAL A 74 -5.71 -5.63 11.98
CA VAL A 74 -4.55 -5.43 11.11
C VAL A 74 -5.03 -4.77 9.81
N LEU A 75 -4.41 -3.65 9.45
CA LEU A 75 -4.62 -2.96 8.18
C LEU A 75 -3.37 -3.10 7.32
N HIS A 76 -3.55 -3.66 6.13
CA HIS A 76 -2.51 -3.77 5.10
C HIS A 76 -2.80 -2.78 3.98
N PHE A 77 -1.89 -1.84 3.76
CA PHE A 77 -1.95 -0.82 2.71
C PHE A 77 -0.92 -1.16 1.64
N GLU A 78 -1.37 -1.24 0.40
CA GLU A 78 -0.51 -1.47 -0.76
C GLU A 78 -0.88 -0.47 -1.84
N ASN A 79 0.10 0.29 -2.35
CA ASN A 79 -0.13 1.24 -3.43
C ASN A 79 1.04 1.25 -4.40
N THR A 80 0.73 1.18 -5.69
CA THR A 80 1.74 1.26 -6.76
C THR A 80 1.82 2.69 -7.24
N LEU A 81 2.93 3.35 -6.95
CA LEU A 81 3.08 4.80 -7.15
C LEU A 81 4.21 5.10 -8.13
N THR A 82 4.03 6.09 -8.99
CA THR A 82 5.08 6.53 -9.90
C THR A 82 5.99 7.54 -9.24
N ASN A 83 7.28 7.19 -9.14
CA ASN A 83 8.41 8.09 -8.93
C ASN A 83 8.21 9.14 -7.81
N GLN A 84 7.86 8.67 -6.62
CA GLN A 84 7.78 9.50 -5.41
C GLN A 84 9.07 9.31 -4.59
N GLU A 85 9.68 10.41 -4.14
CA GLU A 85 10.87 10.37 -3.27
C GLU A 85 10.52 9.87 -1.88
N HIS A 86 9.30 10.18 -1.41
CA HIS A 86 8.81 9.72 -0.13
C HIS A 86 7.30 9.55 -0.11
N ILE A 87 6.82 8.74 0.84
CA ILE A 87 5.39 8.51 1.08
C ILE A 87 5.09 8.53 2.57
N SER A 88 3.99 9.19 2.93
CA SER A 88 3.47 9.29 4.28
C SER A 88 2.11 8.63 4.40
N LEU A 89 1.96 7.67 5.32
CA LEU A 89 0.67 7.17 5.78
C LEU A 89 0.27 7.94 7.05
N HIS A 90 -0.80 8.70 6.96
CA HIS A 90 -1.47 9.30 8.11
C HIS A 90 -2.57 8.37 8.57
N LEU A 91 -2.60 8.06 9.86
CA LEU A 91 -3.59 7.16 10.44
C LEU A 91 -4.11 7.77 11.75
N ALA A 92 -5.42 7.98 11.80
CA ALA A 92 -6.13 8.33 13.02
C ALA A 92 -6.90 7.12 13.52
N TYR A 93 -6.81 6.83 14.82
CA TYR A 93 -7.44 5.68 15.45
C TYR A 93 -8.00 6.06 16.81
N SER A 94 -9.27 5.75 17.04
CA SER A 94 -9.87 5.76 18.37
C SER A 94 -10.42 4.38 18.71
N ALA A 95 -10.01 3.86 19.87
CA ALA A 95 -10.55 2.62 20.39
C ALA A 95 -12.02 2.78 20.84
N ASN A 96 -12.42 4.01 21.23
CA ASN A 96 -13.73 4.37 21.79
C ASN A 96 -14.15 3.42 22.94
N GLN A 97 -13.22 3.10 23.83
CA GLN A 97 -13.42 2.16 24.92
C GLN A 97 -12.91 2.75 26.24
N GLY A 98 -13.71 2.63 27.31
CA GLY A 98 -13.33 3.07 28.65
C GLY A 98 -13.88 4.45 29.01
N LEU A 99 -13.28 5.12 30.00
CA LEU A 99 -13.74 6.43 30.49
C LEU A 99 -13.23 7.62 29.67
N ASP A 100 -12.41 7.36 28.66
CA ASP A 100 -11.79 8.35 27.79
C ASP A 100 -12.18 8.02 26.35
N GLU A 101 -13.46 8.27 26.04
CA GLU A 101 -14.07 7.95 24.74
C GLU A 101 -13.48 8.80 23.59
N ASP A 102 -12.71 9.84 23.90
CA ASP A 102 -12.14 10.81 22.93
C ASP A 102 -10.62 10.65 22.71
N ASN A 103 -10.01 9.53 23.13
CA ASN A 103 -8.57 9.31 22.97
C ASN A 103 -8.21 8.88 21.53
N GLU A 104 -8.23 9.85 20.62
CA GLU A 104 -7.76 9.67 19.26
C GLU A 104 -6.22 9.67 19.20
N THR A 105 -5.65 8.61 18.65
CA THR A 105 -4.22 8.53 18.35
C THR A 105 -4.00 8.88 16.88
N LEU A 106 -3.19 9.91 16.64
CA LEU A 106 -2.71 10.27 15.31
C LEU A 106 -1.27 9.75 15.12
N SER A 107 -1.07 8.93 14.09
CA SER A 107 0.23 8.40 13.69
C SER A 107 0.57 8.81 12.25
N ILE A 108 1.85 9.10 12.02
CA ILE A 108 2.38 9.40 10.69
C ILE A 108 3.57 8.48 10.45
N PHE A 109 3.45 7.60 9.46
CA PHE A 109 4.52 6.70 9.02
C PHE A 109 5.09 7.23 7.73
N ARG A 110 6.40 7.45 7.67
CA ARG A 110 7.07 8.01 6.50
C ARG A 110 8.09 7.02 5.96
N LEU A 111 8.06 6.79 4.65
CA LEU A 111 8.98 5.94 3.91
C LEU A 111 9.72 6.80 2.89
N GLU A 112 11.05 6.81 2.96
CA GLU A 112 11.93 7.43 1.95
C GLU A 112 12.48 6.36 1.00
N ARG A 113 12.80 6.76 -0.22
CA ARG A 113 13.51 5.94 -1.19
C ARG A 113 15.04 5.99 -1.02
#